data_AF-I0XCQ3-F1
#
_entry.id   AF-I0XCQ3-F1
#
_cell.length_a   1.000
_cell.length_b   1.000
_cell.length_c   1.000
_cell.angle_alpha   90.00
_cell.angle_beta   90.00
_cell.angle_gamma   90.00
#
_symmetry.space_group_name_H-M   'P 1'
#
loop_
_entity.id
_entity.type
_entity.pdbx_description
1 polymer ?
#
loop_
_entity_poly.entity_id
_entity_poly.type
_entity_poly.pdbx_seq_one_letter_code
_entity_poly.pdbx_strand_id
1 'polypeptide(L)'
;MIDFNYTQIINSYLCSQCDVFTVDDFYHYLKSNGIKATKTEIHTLLHSSDLVFPLINNQYVTRAGVFEGRWFSFKPSKEEIDKGQIILGHRCMPFVNPEIPPDEIQVYVNSKIIEKENATFTMNFALDTFALFGEGYVIPYVVNDKANKDVSLSSVQYSLPTEITLTSWPLKKIAGKGGIKFGDRILCRVVDWAESIVEMSVLPGSQEEMIISSASIERENWYTDFENGLLQSFDKNGPAGSIEEQLAFLYLEHQEELCIKNCGSSEEFLKHTTKIGFSPYGVETRIWRTGEDVPYIGKWNQSISNDLLLSEMSITFTPQVVDAFLEDFIWDNLKAKKKRQISDLVAEVFPGSLHLNPEERNLLMLNMEKRHDIIEKDYNQFSDFGIAPIRKRMLKLFSNVNELICDIAGSNVSVSDFPQQELVILSQLFSHVVHLLEDVENLVLREQFPIDDVALSLNGMEETFEDIVYTLKAALESNKYKGFGLVE
;
A
#
# COMPACT_ATOMS: atom_id res chain seq x y z
N MET A 1 -14.66 -5.86 20.31
CA MET A 1 -15.16 -4.53 19.91
C MET A 1 -14.06 -3.52 20.19
N ILE A 2 -13.20 -3.29 19.21
CA ILE A 2 -12.43 -2.04 19.14
C ILE A 2 -13.47 -1.02 18.66
N ASP A 3 -13.78 -0.05 19.51
CA ASP A 3 -14.87 0.91 19.29
C ASP A 3 -14.61 1.70 18.00
N PHE A 4 -15.60 1.85 17.11
CA PHE A 4 -15.47 2.66 15.89
C PHE A 4 -15.00 4.11 16.19
N ASN A 5 -15.37 4.61 17.37
CA ASN A 5 -14.91 5.90 17.91
C ASN A 5 -13.39 5.92 18.13
N TYR A 6 -12.78 4.80 18.54
CA TYR A 6 -11.34 4.66 18.77
C TYR A 6 -10.53 4.90 17.48
N THR A 7 -10.86 4.21 16.40
CA THR A 7 -10.16 4.34 15.12
C THR A 7 -10.36 5.73 14.51
N GLN A 8 -11.56 6.31 14.61
CA GLN A 8 -11.82 7.67 14.13
C GLN A 8 -11.00 8.72 14.88
N ILE A 9 -10.91 8.63 16.21
CA ILE A 9 -10.13 9.58 17.02
C ILE A 9 -8.64 9.50 16.67
N ILE A 10 -8.11 8.29 16.47
CA ILE A 10 -6.73 8.06 16.07
C ILE A 10 -6.47 8.64 14.68
N ASN A 11 -7.26 8.25 13.69
CA ASN A 11 -7.09 8.72 12.31
C ASN A 11 -7.26 10.24 12.22
N SER A 12 -8.22 10.82 12.96
CA SER A 12 -8.39 12.28 13.01
C SER A 12 -7.13 12.99 13.48
N TYR A 13 -6.43 12.45 14.49
CA TYR A 13 -5.16 13.02 14.95
C TYR A 13 -4.04 12.79 13.95
N LEU A 14 -3.85 11.55 13.48
CA LEU A 14 -2.75 11.19 12.58
C LEU A 14 -2.88 11.86 11.20
N CYS A 15 -4.08 12.18 10.73
CA CYS A 15 -4.29 12.87 9.46
C CYS A 15 -4.19 14.41 9.57
N SER A 16 -4.28 15.01 10.76
CA SER A 16 -4.33 16.47 10.90
C SER A 16 -3.19 17.09 11.71
N GLN A 17 -2.46 16.30 12.50
CA GLN A 17 -1.40 16.82 13.36
C GLN A 17 -0.18 17.25 12.55
N CYS A 18 0.04 18.56 12.43
CA CYS A 18 1.14 19.10 11.64
C CYS A 18 2.47 19.22 12.40
N ASP A 19 2.41 19.34 13.73
CA ASP A 19 3.61 19.49 14.55
C ASP A 19 4.25 18.14 14.90
N VAL A 20 5.57 18.13 15.03
CA VAL A 20 6.32 16.99 15.57
C VAL A 20 5.82 16.67 16.98
N PHE A 21 5.55 15.39 17.24
CA PHE A 21 4.97 14.92 18.49
C PHE A 21 5.70 13.69 19.04
N THR A 22 5.44 13.35 20.29
CA THR A 22 5.98 12.17 20.98
C THR A 22 4.89 11.18 21.35
N VAL A 23 5.28 9.97 21.78
CA VAL A 23 4.36 8.99 22.37
C VAL A 23 3.57 9.59 23.53
N ASP A 24 4.17 10.49 24.31
CA ASP A 24 3.52 11.11 25.46
C ASP A 24 2.45 12.11 25.03
N ASP A 25 2.71 12.92 24.00
CA ASP A 25 1.73 13.86 23.46
C ASP A 25 0.50 13.12 22.93
N PHE A 26 0.73 12.06 22.15
CA PHE A 26 -0.36 11.27 21.60
C PHE A 26 -1.11 10.47 22.68
N TYR A 27 -0.41 9.95 23.69
CA TYR A 27 -1.04 9.35 24.87
C TYR A 27 -1.95 10.34 25.61
N HIS A 28 -1.49 11.59 25.79
CA HIS A 28 -2.30 12.64 26.41
C HIS A 28 -3.53 12.98 25.57
N TYR A 29 -3.40 13.03 24.25
CA TYR A 29 -4.52 13.22 23.33
C TYR A 29 -5.56 12.09 23.44
N LEU A 30 -5.14 10.83 23.36
CA LEU A 30 -6.03 9.68 23.49
C LEU A 30 -6.75 9.66 24.84
N LYS A 31 -6.01 9.90 25.93
CA LYS A 31 -6.57 9.98 27.28
C LYS A 31 -7.60 11.10 27.42
N SER A 32 -7.38 12.24 26.78
CA SER A 32 -8.31 13.37 26.80
C SER A 32 -9.63 13.06 26.06
N ASN A 33 -9.57 12.17 25.07
CA ASN A 33 -10.72 11.67 24.31
C ASN A 33 -11.34 10.39 24.91
N GLY A 34 -10.99 10.03 26.15
CA GLY A 34 -11.57 8.88 26.86
C GLY A 34 -11.04 7.52 26.43
N ILE A 35 -10.00 7.49 25.59
CA ILE A 35 -9.37 6.26 25.12
C ILE A 35 -8.35 5.77 26.15
N LYS A 36 -8.44 4.49 26.52
CA LYS A 36 -7.45 3.81 27.37
C LYS A 36 -6.52 2.99 26.49
N ALA A 37 -5.29 3.45 26.36
CA ALA A 37 -4.19 2.71 25.73
C ALA A 37 -2.94 2.83 26.61
N THR A 38 -2.08 1.83 26.57
CA THR A 38 -0.76 1.86 27.20
C THR A 38 0.25 2.55 26.27
N LYS A 39 1.35 3.07 26.83
CA LYS A 39 2.40 3.70 26.01
C LYS A 39 3.05 2.69 25.05
N THR A 40 3.11 1.42 25.43
CA THR A 40 3.64 0.35 24.57
C THR A 40 2.72 0.09 23.38
N GLU A 41 1.41 -0.03 23.60
CA GLU A 41 0.43 -0.17 22.51
C GLU A 41 0.48 1.03 21.55
N ILE A 42 0.61 2.25 22.09
CA ILE A 42 0.75 3.46 21.28
C ILE A 42 2.04 3.43 20.46
N HIS A 43 3.17 3.09 21.08
CA HIS A 43 4.44 3.01 20.39
C HIS A 43 4.40 2.00 19.23
N THR A 44 3.82 0.82 19.46
CA THR A 44 3.61 -0.18 18.41
C THR A 44 2.71 0.35 17.30
N LEU A 45 1.59 0.99 17.64
CA LEU A 45 0.67 1.57 16.66
C LEU A 45 1.34 2.63 15.79
N LEU A 46 2.14 3.53 16.38
CA LEU A 46 2.85 4.57 15.63
C LEU A 46 3.95 4.00 14.73
N HIS A 47 4.60 2.91 15.16
CA HIS A 47 5.62 2.23 14.35
C HIS A 47 5.03 1.43 13.18
N SER A 48 3.78 1.00 13.28
CA SER A 48 3.09 0.21 12.25
C SER A 48 2.16 1.05 11.38
N SER A 49 2.13 2.38 11.53
CA SER A 49 1.19 3.25 10.82
C SER A 49 1.85 3.92 9.63
N ASP A 50 1.28 3.72 8.45
CA ASP A 50 1.72 4.37 7.20
C ASP A 50 1.50 5.89 7.18
N LEU A 51 0.75 6.43 8.15
CA LEU A 51 0.45 7.85 8.28
C LEU A 51 1.55 8.64 9.00
N VAL A 52 2.54 7.94 9.58
CA VAL A 52 3.52 8.53 10.50
C VAL A 52 4.93 8.11 10.14
N PHE A 53 5.84 9.08 10.17
CA PHE A 53 7.27 8.84 10.03
C PHE A 53 7.96 8.89 11.40
N PRO A 54 8.76 7.87 11.76
CA PRO A 54 9.61 7.93 12.93
C PRO A 54 10.78 8.90 12.69
N LEU A 55 11.01 9.78 13.66
CA LEU A 55 12.14 10.71 13.69
C LEU A 55 13.16 10.33 14.76
N ILE A 56 14.29 11.04 14.76
CA ILE A 56 15.33 10.89 15.79
C ILE A 56 14.75 11.25 17.17
N ASN A 57 15.26 10.63 18.24
CA ASN A 57 14.87 10.87 19.63
C ASN A 57 13.44 10.44 19.99
N ASN A 58 12.90 9.41 19.34
CA ASN A 58 11.55 8.88 19.61
C ASN A 58 10.45 9.94 19.41
N GLN A 59 10.66 10.79 18.40
CA GLN A 59 9.70 11.75 17.90
C GLN A 59 9.06 11.23 16.62
N TYR A 60 7.92 11.80 16.26
CA TYR A 60 7.13 11.39 15.12
C TYR A 60 6.61 12.61 14.38
N VAL A 61 6.44 12.48 13.07
CA VAL A 61 5.75 13.48 12.24
C VAL A 61 4.75 12.77 11.36
N THR A 62 3.56 13.34 11.20
CA THR A 62 2.55 12.79 10.30
C THR A 62 2.84 13.18 8.85
N ARG A 63 2.20 12.50 7.90
CA ARG A 63 2.18 12.95 6.50
C ARG A 63 1.65 14.37 6.34
N ALA A 64 0.61 14.76 7.09
CA ALA A 64 0.12 16.14 7.08
C ALA A 64 1.20 17.14 7.50
N GLY A 65 1.95 16.86 8.57
CA GLY A 65 3.06 17.71 9.01
C GLY A 65 4.22 17.81 8.01
N VAL A 66 4.38 16.79 7.16
CA VAL A 66 5.39 16.79 6.09
C VAL A 66 4.92 17.61 4.89
N PHE A 67 3.68 17.41 4.43
CA PHE A 67 3.22 17.90 3.12
C PHE A 67 2.37 19.15 3.16
N GLU A 68 1.66 19.44 4.25
CA GLU A 68 0.79 20.62 4.31
C GLU A 68 1.58 21.92 4.13
N GLY A 69 1.08 22.81 3.26
CA GLY A 69 1.77 24.05 2.89
C GLY A 69 2.95 23.88 1.93
N ARG A 70 3.35 22.64 1.56
CA ARG A 70 4.46 22.39 0.63
C ARG A 70 4.05 22.59 -0.82
N TRP A 71 5.06 22.86 -1.65
CA TRP A 71 4.92 23.16 -3.07
C TRP A 71 5.36 21.97 -3.91
N PHE A 72 4.63 21.73 -4.99
CA PHE A 72 5.03 20.84 -6.07
C PHE A 72 4.50 21.36 -7.40
N SER A 73 4.96 20.83 -8.53
CA SER A 73 4.51 21.31 -9.83
C SER A 73 4.53 20.20 -10.87
N PHE A 74 3.76 20.39 -11.93
CA PHE A 74 3.79 19.51 -13.09
C PHE A 74 3.49 20.28 -14.36
N LYS A 75 3.80 19.67 -15.49
CA LYS A 75 3.57 20.23 -16.82
C LYS A 75 2.36 19.54 -17.46
N PRO A 76 1.30 20.29 -17.80
CA PRO A 76 0.19 19.72 -18.56
C PRO A 76 0.66 19.15 -19.90
N SER A 77 0.06 18.03 -20.27
CA SER A 77 0.32 17.37 -21.55
C SER A 77 -0.26 18.18 -22.71
N LYS A 78 0.18 17.86 -23.92
CA LYS A 78 -0.39 18.48 -25.13
C LYS A 78 -1.89 18.17 -25.26
N GLU A 79 -2.29 16.94 -24.96
CA GLU A 79 -3.70 16.51 -25.03
C GLU A 79 -4.57 17.29 -24.02
N GLU A 80 -4.07 17.55 -22.82
CA GLU A 80 -4.76 18.36 -21.81
C GLU A 80 -4.93 19.81 -22.24
N ILE A 81 -3.87 20.41 -22.80
CA ILE A 81 -3.92 21.78 -23.34
C ILE A 81 -4.91 21.88 -24.49
N ASP A 82 -4.89 20.93 -25.44
CA ASP A 82 -5.78 20.92 -26.60
C ASP A 82 -7.26 20.75 -26.18
N LYS A 83 -7.53 19.97 -25.13
CA LYS A 83 -8.88 19.76 -24.56
C LYS A 83 -9.30 20.84 -23.56
N GLY A 84 -8.37 21.64 -23.04
CA GLY A 84 -8.63 22.63 -22.01
C GLY A 84 -8.99 22.03 -20.65
N GLN A 85 -8.61 20.78 -20.39
CA GLN A 85 -8.95 19.98 -19.21
C GLN A 85 -7.69 19.27 -18.71
N ILE A 86 -7.51 19.17 -17.40
CA ILE A 86 -6.43 18.39 -16.77
C ILE A 86 -6.96 17.22 -15.96
N ILE A 87 -6.19 16.16 -15.89
CA ILE A 87 -6.38 15.05 -14.97
C ILE A 87 -5.22 15.03 -13.96
N LEU A 88 -5.51 14.66 -12.71
CA LEU A 88 -4.48 14.69 -11.65
C LEU A 88 -3.70 13.38 -11.62
N GLY A 89 -4.39 12.23 -11.70
CA GLY A 89 -3.77 10.91 -11.63
C GLY A 89 -2.75 10.82 -10.50
N HIS A 90 -1.54 10.38 -10.81
CA HIS A 90 -0.47 10.28 -9.81
C HIS A 90 0.26 11.60 -9.50
N ARG A 91 -0.03 12.70 -10.19
CA ARG A 91 0.78 13.94 -10.12
C ARG A 91 0.73 14.63 -8.76
N CYS A 92 -0.24 14.28 -7.93
CA CYS A 92 -0.38 14.77 -6.57
C CYS A 92 0.27 13.85 -5.53
N MET A 93 0.84 12.69 -5.90
CA MET A 93 1.59 11.86 -4.97
C MET A 93 2.93 12.50 -4.59
N PRO A 94 3.39 12.43 -3.33
CA PRO A 94 2.72 11.93 -2.11
C PRO A 94 1.99 13.04 -1.33
N PHE A 95 1.70 14.16 -1.99
CA PHE A 95 1.23 15.42 -1.40
C PHE A 95 -0.25 15.43 -0.99
N VAL A 96 -0.97 14.34 -1.20
CA VAL A 96 -2.39 14.18 -0.86
C VAL A 96 -2.58 12.88 -0.08
N ASN A 97 -3.72 12.74 0.60
CA ASN A 97 -4.05 11.52 1.33
C ASN A 97 -4.19 10.34 0.35
N PRO A 98 -3.40 9.25 0.49
CA PRO A 98 -3.43 8.11 -0.43
C PRO A 98 -4.76 7.34 -0.41
N GLU A 99 -5.55 7.47 0.67
CA GLU A 99 -6.89 6.88 0.78
C GLU A 99 -7.94 7.62 -0.06
N ILE A 100 -7.63 8.83 -0.53
CA ILE A 100 -8.53 9.62 -1.37
C ILE A 100 -8.13 9.40 -2.84
N PRO A 101 -9.02 8.81 -3.67
CA PRO A 101 -8.70 8.54 -5.06
C PRO A 101 -8.52 9.84 -5.86
N PRO A 102 -7.76 9.83 -6.97
CA PRO A 102 -7.40 11.05 -7.71
C PRO A 102 -8.58 11.87 -8.22
N ASP A 103 -9.72 11.23 -8.53
CA ASP A 103 -10.95 11.88 -8.96
C ASP A 103 -11.67 12.60 -7.81
N GLU A 104 -11.33 12.30 -6.55
CA GLU A 104 -11.89 12.91 -5.35
C GLU A 104 -11.14 14.14 -4.84
N ILE A 105 -9.88 14.34 -5.25
CA ILE A 105 -9.06 15.51 -4.91
C ILE A 105 -9.82 16.83 -5.15
N GLN A 106 -9.64 17.80 -4.25
CA GLN A 106 -10.29 19.11 -4.37
C GLN A 106 -9.30 20.16 -4.84
N VAL A 107 -9.60 20.80 -5.97
CA VAL A 107 -8.75 21.86 -6.54
C VAL A 107 -9.25 23.22 -6.12
N TYR A 108 -8.39 23.98 -5.44
CA TYR A 108 -8.65 25.33 -4.94
C TYR A 108 -7.94 26.36 -5.81
N VAL A 109 -8.67 27.39 -6.29
CA VAL A 109 -8.08 28.49 -7.06
C VAL A 109 -8.73 29.80 -6.63
N ASN A 110 -7.90 30.78 -6.27
CA ASN A 110 -8.36 32.09 -5.76
C ASN A 110 -9.42 31.95 -4.65
N SER A 111 -9.14 31.08 -3.67
CA SER A 111 -10.01 30.81 -2.52
C SER A 111 -11.38 30.20 -2.88
N LYS A 112 -11.49 29.45 -3.98
CA LYS A 112 -12.71 28.73 -4.37
C LYS A 112 -12.40 27.33 -4.88
N ILE A 113 -13.22 26.36 -4.49
CA ILE A 113 -13.17 25.02 -5.06
C ILE A 113 -13.65 25.09 -6.51
N ILE A 114 -12.86 24.53 -7.41
CA ILE A 114 -13.22 24.36 -8.81
C ILE A 114 -14.10 23.12 -8.95
N GLU A 115 -15.24 23.30 -9.59
CA GLU A 115 -16.13 22.20 -9.97
C GLU A 115 -15.48 21.31 -11.04
N LYS A 116 -15.52 19.99 -10.78
CA LYS A 116 -15.00 18.92 -11.61
C LYS A 116 -15.89 18.73 -12.85
N GLU A 117 -15.28 18.36 -13.96
CA GLU A 117 -15.95 18.10 -15.24
C GLU A 117 -15.50 16.74 -15.79
N ASN A 118 -16.30 16.14 -16.67
CA ASN A 118 -15.94 14.88 -17.30
C ASN A 118 -15.36 15.15 -18.68
N ALA A 119 -14.19 14.58 -18.98
CA ALA A 119 -13.57 14.71 -20.29
C ALA A 119 -13.04 13.36 -20.76
N THR A 120 -13.18 13.11 -22.07
CA THR A 120 -12.70 11.90 -22.71
C THR A 120 -11.24 12.07 -23.09
N PHE A 121 -10.40 11.08 -22.79
CA PHE A 121 -8.96 11.04 -23.08
C PHE A 121 -8.57 9.74 -23.79
N THR A 122 -7.44 9.75 -24.48
CA THR A 122 -6.86 8.51 -25.00
C THR A 122 -6.47 7.59 -23.85
N MET A 123 -6.67 6.28 -24.01
CA MET A 123 -6.34 5.33 -22.95
C MET A 123 -4.84 5.33 -22.66
N ASN A 124 -3.97 5.48 -23.66
CA ASN A 124 -2.52 5.59 -23.44
C ASN A 124 -2.16 6.78 -22.55
N PHE A 125 -2.79 7.95 -22.78
CA PHE A 125 -2.57 9.11 -21.93
C PHE A 125 -3.05 8.89 -20.50
N ALA A 126 -4.18 8.20 -20.32
CA ALA A 126 -4.65 7.80 -18.99
C ALA A 126 -3.65 6.86 -18.30
N LEU A 127 -3.18 5.80 -18.97
CA LEU A 127 -2.18 4.88 -18.41
C LEU A 127 -0.92 5.62 -17.97
N ASP A 128 -0.38 6.50 -18.83
CA ASP A 128 0.80 7.30 -18.50
C ASP A 128 0.57 8.19 -17.27
N THR A 129 -0.61 8.81 -17.16
CA THR A 129 -0.95 9.72 -16.05
C THR A 129 -1.22 8.99 -14.73
N PHE A 130 -1.36 7.67 -14.76
CA PHE A 130 -1.57 6.82 -13.57
C PHE A 130 -0.41 5.82 -13.37
N ALA A 131 0.68 5.92 -14.14
CA ALA A 131 1.78 4.96 -14.11
C ALA A 131 2.43 4.74 -12.73
N LEU A 132 2.52 5.78 -11.88
CA LEU A 132 3.12 5.64 -10.54
C LEU A 132 2.26 4.84 -9.54
N PHE A 133 1.01 4.53 -9.85
CA PHE A 133 0.23 3.57 -9.04
C PHE A 133 0.75 2.13 -9.21
N GLY A 134 1.59 1.87 -10.21
CA GLY A 134 2.14 0.55 -10.51
C GLY A 134 1.29 -0.21 -11.53
N GLU A 135 1.94 -1.09 -12.30
CA GLU A 135 1.35 -1.74 -13.48
C GLU A 135 0.06 -2.53 -13.14
N GLY A 136 0.03 -3.19 -11.97
CA GLY A 136 -1.13 -3.95 -11.49
C GLY A 136 -2.33 -3.10 -11.06
N TYR A 137 -2.11 -1.81 -10.71
CA TYR A 137 -3.15 -0.96 -10.12
C TYR A 137 -3.62 0.16 -11.04
N VAL A 138 -2.88 0.49 -12.11
CA VAL A 138 -3.25 1.56 -13.05
C VAL A 138 -4.67 1.38 -13.60
N ILE A 139 -5.03 0.17 -14.06
CA ILE A 139 -6.34 -0.10 -14.66
C ILE A 139 -7.49 0.12 -13.67
N PRO A 140 -7.46 -0.46 -12.44
CA PRO A 140 -8.42 -0.14 -11.39
C PRO A 140 -8.65 1.36 -11.18
N TYR A 141 -7.60 2.17 -11.07
CA TYR A 141 -7.74 3.61 -10.86
C TYR A 141 -8.42 4.31 -12.05
N VAL A 142 -8.09 3.93 -13.27
CA VAL A 142 -8.69 4.53 -14.47
C VAL A 142 -10.16 4.10 -14.62
N VAL A 143 -10.47 2.81 -14.42
CA VAL A 143 -11.82 2.27 -14.62
C VAL A 143 -12.79 2.68 -13.51
N ASN A 144 -12.34 2.73 -12.26
CA ASN A 144 -13.18 3.08 -11.11
C ASN A 144 -13.40 4.59 -10.93
N ASP A 145 -12.82 5.44 -11.78
CA ASP A 145 -13.11 6.88 -11.80
C ASP A 145 -14.63 7.12 -11.90
N LYS A 146 -15.17 8.00 -11.06
CA LYS A 146 -16.63 8.30 -11.00
C LYS A 146 -17.24 8.76 -12.32
N ALA A 147 -16.44 9.24 -13.26
CA ALA A 147 -16.88 9.58 -14.61
C ALA A 147 -17.21 8.33 -15.47
N ASN A 148 -16.64 7.16 -15.14
CA ASN A 148 -16.86 5.89 -15.82
C ASN A 148 -17.99 5.08 -15.17
N LYS A 149 -19.24 5.39 -15.53
CA LYS A 149 -20.42 4.69 -15.00
C LYS A 149 -20.78 3.40 -15.74
N ASP A 150 -20.32 3.27 -16.99
CA ASP A 150 -20.75 2.22 -17.92
C ASP A 150 -19.61 1.22 -18.28
N VAL A 151 -18.41 1.41 -17.71
CA VAL A 151 -17.25 0.54 -17.96
C VAL A 151 -17.02 -0.32 -16.72
N SER A 152 -17.28 -1.62 -16.83
CA SER A 152 -16.96 -2.58 -15.77
C SER A 152 -15.52 -3.06 -15.90
N LEU A 153 -14.80 -3.24 -14.80
CA LEU A 153 -13.48 -3.89 -14.76
C LEU A 153 -13.47 -5.24 -15.52
N SER A 154 -14.54 -6.03 -15.37
CA SER A 154 -14.70 -7.31 -16.07
C SER A 154 -14.83 -7.19 -17.60
N SER A 155 -15.30 -6.04 -18.10
CA SER A 155 -15.40 -5.78 -19.54
C SER A 155 -14.06 -5.38 -20.19
N VAL A 156 -13.11 -4.92 -19.38
CA VAL A 156 -11.79 -4.44 -19.81
C VAL A 156 -10.74 -5.58 -19.80
N GLN A 157 -11.08 -6.72 -19.21
CA GLN A 157 -10.20 -7.89 -19.04
C GLN A 157 -9.62 -8.47 -20.35
N TYR A 158 -10.28 -8.22 -21.49
CA TYR A 158 -9.88 -8.79 -22.79
C TYR A 158 -9.34 -7.77 -23.79
N SER A 159 -9.70 -6.49 -23.65
CA SER A 159 -9.15 -5.41 -24.47
C SER A 159 -9.37 -4.06 -23.79
N LEU A 160 -8.32 -3.25 -23.72
CA LEU A 160 -8.43 -1.87 -23.28
C LEU A 160 -9.20 -1.04 -24.33
N PRO A 161 -10.13 -0.16 -23.90
CA PRO A 161 -10.78 0.77 -24.81
C PRO A 161 -9.76 1.75 -25.40
N THR A 162 -10.04 2.33 -26.57
CA THR A 162 -9.16 3.33 -27.19
C THR A 162 -9.22 4.67 -26.46
N GLU A 163 -10.39 5.00 -25.91
CA GLU A 163 -10.67 6.24 -25.18
C GLU A 163 -11.44 5.93 -23.90
N ILE A 164 -11.29 6.78 -22.90
CA ILE A 164 -11.92 6.64 -21.59
C ILE A 164 -12.34 8.01 -21.07
N THR A 165 -13.43 8.07 -20.30
CA THR A 165 -13.92 9.34 -19.73
C THR A 165 -13.48 9.45 -18.28
N LEU A 166 -12.74 10.52 -17.95
CA LEU A 166 -12.18 10.71 -16.62
C LEU A 166 -12.69 12.00 -16.00
N THR A 167 -12.65 12.03 -14.67
CA THR A 167 -12.87 13.22 -13.88
C THR A 167 -11.69 14.17 -14.10
N SER A 168 -12.00 15.42 -14.46
CA SER A 168 -11.03 16.41 -14.92
C SER A 168 -11.36 17.81 -14.41
N TRP A 169 -10.37 18.70 -14.47
CA TRP A 169 -10.52 20.09 -14.07
C TRP A 169 -10.27 21.03 -15.24
N PRO A 170 -11.17 22.02 -15.47
CA PRO A 170 -11.04 22.93 -16.60
C PRO A 170 -9.88 23.90 -16.39
N LEU A 171 -8.90 23.83 -17.29
CA LEU A 171 -7.70 24.66 -17.29
C LEU A 171 -8.01 26.15 -17.29
N LYS A 172 -9.10 26.55 -17.93
CA LYS A 172 -9.55 27.96 -17.97
C LYS A 172 -9.92 28.48 -16.57
N LYS A 173 -10.48 27.64 -15.70
CA LYS A 173 -10.81 28.02 -14.32
C LYS A 173 -9.52 28.14 -13.47
N ILE A 174 -8.49 27.36 -13.78
CA ILE A 174 -7.18 27.39 -13.10
C ILE A 174 -6.34 28.59 -13.56
N ALA A 175 -6.22 28.81 -14.86
CA ALA A 175 -5.39 29.86 -15.46
C ALA A 175 -5.99 31.27 -15.38
N GLY A 176 -7.30 31.36 -15.11
CA GLY A 176 -8.02 32.63 -15.12
C GLY A 176 -7.92 33.35 -16.48
N LYS A 177 -7.70 34.67 -16.44
CA LYS A 177 -7.65 35.50 -17.66
C LYS A 177 -6.35 35.38 -18.46
N GLY A 178 -5.27 34.89 -17.84
CA GLY A 178 -3.96 34.77 -18.48
C GLY A 178 -3.91 33.68 -19.55
N GLY A 179 -4.83 32.71 -19.47
CA GLY A 179 -4.76 31.49 -20.27
C GLY A 179 -3.58 30.60 -19.86
N ILE A 180 -3.53 29.41 -20.42
CA ILE A 180 -2.42 28.48 -20.26
C ILE A 180 -2.01 28.00 -21.65
N LYS A 181 -0.72 27.82 -21.86
CA LYS A 181 -0.12 27.35 -23.11
C LYS A 181 0.69 26.09 -22.86
N PHE A 182 0.88 25.30 -23.91
CA PHE A 182 1.82 24.19 -23.86
C PHE A 182 3.23 24.71 -23.53
N GLY A 183 3.86 24.16 -22.50
CA GLY A 183 5.11 24.69 -21.96
C GLY A 183 4.97 25.28 -20.56
N ASP A 184 3.79 25.84 -20.24
CA ASP A 184 3.48 26.35 -18.91
C ASP A 184 3.40 25.22 -17.88
N ARG A 185 3.52 25.56 -16.60
CA ARG A 185 3.41 24.62 -15.49
C ARG A 185 2.23 24.97 -14.60
N ILE A 186 1.73 23.96 -13.91
CA ILE A 186 0.80 24.14 -12.80
C ILE A 186 1.61 24.02 -11.52
N LEU A 187 1.65 25.09 -10.76
CA LEU A 187 2.19 25.13 -9.41
C LEU A 187 1.08 24.81 -8.42
N CYS A 188 1.36 23.84 -7.59
CA CYS A 188 0.46 23.31 -6.59
C CYS A 188 0.99 23.62 -5.19
N ARG A 189 0.07 23.90 -4.25
CA ARG A 189 0.35 23.95 -2.82
C ARG A 189 -0.67 23.10 -2.08
N VAL A 190 -0.21 22.26 -1.18
CA VAL A 190 -1.11 21.50 -0.30
C VAL A 190 -1.75 22.47 0.69
N VAL A 191 -3.08 22.51 0.73
CA VAL A 191 -3.84 23.36 1.65
C VAL A 191 -4.30 22.56 2.86
N ASP A 192 -4.79 21.35 2.63
CA ASP A 192 -5.23 20.41 3.65
C ASP A 192 -4.89 19.02 3.14
N TRP A 193 -3.99 18.33 3.84
CA TRP A 193 -3.55 17.00 3.41
C TRP A 193 -4.63 15.94 3.65
N ALA A 194 -5.34 16.01 4.78
CA ALA A 194 -6.33 15.01 5.20
C ALA A 194 -7.49 14.91 4.20
N GLU A 195 -7.99 16.06 3.74
CA GLU A 195 -9.09 16.20 2.80
C GLU A 195 -8.62 16.29 1.32
N SER A 196 -7.31 16.11 1.07
CA SER A 196 -6.70 16.20 -0.26
C SER A 196 -7.06 17.50 -1.02
N ILE A 197 -6.91 18.64 -0.36
CA ILE A 197 -7.17 19.96 -0.93
C ILE A 197 -5.87 20.57 -1.45
N VAL A 198 -5.81 20.84 -2.75
CA VAL A 198 -4.63 21.39 -3.43
C VAL A 198 -4.98 22.74 -4.07
N GLU A 199 -4.23 23.78 -3.71
CA GLU A 199 -4.28 25.07 -4.38
C GLU A 199 -3.46 25.04 -5.67
N MET A 200 -4.05 25.47 -6.78
CA MET A 200 -3.38 25.47 -8.09
C MET A 200 -3.26 26.88 -8.68
N SER A 201 -2.13 27.14 -9.33
CA SER A 201 -1.86 28.36 -10.08
C SER A 201 -0.98 28.08 -11.29
N VAL A 202 -1.01 28.95 -12.29
CA VAL A 202 -0.18 28.79 -13.49
C VAL A 202 1.15 29.51 -13.30
N LEU A 203 2.25 28.79 -13.55
CA LEU A 203 3.57 29.35 -13.76
C LEU A 203 3.85 29.41 -15.26
N PRO A 204 3.91 30.61 -15.86
CA PRO A 204 4.23 30.75 -17.27
C PRO A 204 5.59 30.14 -17.60
N GLY A 205 5.65 29.37 -18.67
CA GLY A 205 6.92 28.87 -19.22
C GLY A 205 7.74 30.01 -19.83
N SER A 206 9.06 29.89 -19.80
CA SER A 206 9.93 30.78 -20.57
C SER A 206 9.62 30.62 -22.06
N GLN A 207 9.25 31.71 -22.74
CA GLN A 207 8.92 31.70 -24.17
C GLN A 207 10.17 31.68 -25.07
N GLU A 208 11.37 31.83 -24.52
CA GLU A 208 12.60 31.88 -25.28
C GLU A 208 13.43 30.62 -25.05
N GLU A 209 13.31 29.65 -25.96
CA GLU A 209 14.01 28.35 -25.94
C GLU A 209 15.54 28.45 -25.83
N MET A 210 16.12 29.63 -26.07
CA MET A 210 17.56 29.88 -26.02
C MET A 210 18.05 30.67 -24.79
N ILE A 211 17.17 31.05 -23.86
CA ILE A 211 17.58 31.71 -22.61
C ILE A 211 17.41 30.74 -21.44
N ILE A 212 18.53 30.34 -20.85
CA ILE A 212 18.56 29.60 -19.58
C ILE A 212 18.13 30.57 -18.48
N SER A 213 16.86 30.47 -18.06
CA SER A 213 16.33 31.22 -16.93
C SER A 213 16.86 30.64 -15.61
N SER A 214 16.91 31.45 -14.54
CA SER A 214 17.24 30.97 -13.19
C SER A 214 16.29 29.84 -12.74
N ALA A 215 15.00 29.95 -13.08
CA ALA A 215 14.01 28.91 -12.82
C ALA A 215 14.25 27.61 -13.62
N SER A 216 14.95 27.67 -14.74
CA SER A 216 15.39 26.46 -15.46
C SER A 216 16.57 25.80 -14.75
N ILE A 217 17.52 26.59 -14.24
CA ILE A 217 18.66 26.07 -13.46
C ILE A 217 18.18 25.40 -12.17
N GLU A 218 17.27 26.04 -11.44
CA GLU A 218 16.67 25.46 -10.23
C GLU A 218 15.98 24.12 -10.52
N ARG A 219 15.33 23.97 -11.68
CA ARG A 219 14.69 22.70 -12.08
C ARG A 219 15.70 21.61 -12.44
N GLU A 220 16.78 21.94 -13.12
CA GLU A 220 17.84 20.95 -13.41
C GLU A 220 18.52 20.46 -12.13
N ASN A 221 18.75 21.37 -11.19
CA ASN A 221 19.22 21.02 -9.85
C ASN A 221 18.20 20.12 -9.14
N TRP A 222 16.90 20.48 -9.20
CA TRP A 222 15.83 19.67 -8.63
C TRP A 222 15.84 18.24 -9.16
N TYR A 223 16.01 18.02 -10.48
CA TYR A 223 16.10 16.66 -11.04
C TYR A 223 17.32 15.89 -10.52
N THR A 224 18.43 16.59 -10.32
CA THR A 224 19.66 16.00 -9.76
C THR A 224 19.46 15.61 -8.29
N ASP A 225 18.85 16.49 -7.50
CA ASP A 225 18.57 16.25 -6.08
C ASP A 225 17.52 15.13 -5.91
N PHE A 226 16.51 15.10 -6.79
CA PHE A 226 15.50 14.05 -6.83
C PHE A 226 16.10 12.68 -7.16
N GLU A 227 16.97 12.59 -8.18
CA GLU A 227 17.65 11.33 -8.53
C GLU A 227 18.56 10.84 -7.39
N ASN A 228 19.36 11.74 -6.82
CA ASN A 228 20.28 11.39 -5.73
C ASN A 228 19.52 11.02 -4.45
N GLY A 229 18.45 11.73 -4.13
CA GLY A 229 17.60 11.43 -2.99
C GLY A 229 16.92 10.07 -3.12
N LEU A 230 16.43 9.70 -4.32
CA LEU A 230 15.87 8.37 -4.55
C LEU A 230 16.91 7.28 -4.35
N LEU A 231 18.11 7.44 -4.92
CA LEU A 231 19.19 6.46 -4.76
C LEU A 231 19.62 6.29 -3.30
N GLN A 232 19.61 7.37 -2.51
CA GLN A 232 19.87 7.34 -1.07
C GLN A 232 18.74 6.66 -0.31
N SER A 233 17.49 6.98 -0.62
CA SER A 233 16.30 6.36 -0.03
C SER A 233 16.29 4.84 -0.28
N PHE A 234 16.65 4.39 -1.49
CA PHE A 234 16.76 2.95 -1.79
C PHE A 234 17.79 2.23 -0.93
N ASP A 235 18.90 2.89 -0.59
CA ASP A 235 19.91 2.30 0.29
C ASP A 235 19.48 2.29 1.77
N LYS A 236 18.71 3.30 2.20
CA LYS A 236 18.32 3.52 3.60
C LYS A 236 17.01 2.84 3.98
N ASN A 237 15.98 3.03 3.17
CA ASN A 237 14.59 2.62 3.41
C ASN A 237 14.20 1.39 2.56
N GLY A 238 14.96 1.09 1.50
CA GLY A 238 14.69 -0.08 0.64
C GLY A 238 13.54 0.14 -0.34
N PRO A 239 12.80 -0.92 -0.71
CA PRO A 239 11.72 -0.82 -1.68
C PRO A 239 10.45 -0.15 -1.14
N ALA A 240 10.32 -0.01 0.19
CA ALA A 240 9.11 0.46 0.88
C ALA A 240 7.82 -0.33 0.50
N GLY A 241 6.71 0.01 1.15
CA GLY A 241 5.39 -0.59 0.97
C GLY A 241 4.70 -0.18 -0.34
N SER A 242 5.05 0.96 -0.95
CA SER A 242 4.52 1.37 -2.27
C SER A 242 5.40 2.43 -2.94
N ILE A 243 5.18 2.71 -4.24
CA ILE A 243 5.82 3.84 -4.94
C ILE A 243 5.47 5.16 -4.26
N GLU A 244 4.23 5.31 -3.81
CA GLU A 244 3.76 6.49 -3.08
C GLU A 244 4.60 6.69 -1.82
N GLU A 245 4.84 5.63 -1.05
CA GLU A 245 5.64 5.69 0.17
C GLU A 245 7.13 5.94 -0.12
N GLN A 246 7.68 5.37 -1.20
CA GLN A 246 9.04 5.68 -1.67
C GLN A 246 9.21 7.19 -1.90
N LEU A 247 8.22 7.82 -2.54
CA LEU A 247 8.20 9.27 -2.74
C LEU A 247 8.01 10.01 -1.42
N ALA A 248 7.18 9.49 -0.50
CA ALA A 248 6.94 10.14 0.77
C ALA A 248 8.22 10.23 1.63
N PHE A 249 9.00 9.14 1.71
CA PHE A 249 10.31 9.15 2.34
C PHE A 249 11.30 10.11 1.67
N LEU A 250 11.33 10.12 0.33
CA LEU A 250 12.17 11.05 -0.43
C LEU A 250 11.90 12.51 -0.06
N TYR A 251 10.63 12.91 -0.09
CA TYR A 251 10.26 14.28 0.22
C TYR A 251 10.44 14.61 1.70
N LEU A 252 10.23 13.66 2.62
CA LEU A 252 10.53 13.85 4.05
C LEU A 252 12.01 14.20 4.27
N GLU A 253 12.91 13.51 3.60
CA GLU A 253 14.36 13.64 3.81
C GLU A 253 14.96 14.85 3.07
N HIS A 254 14.35 15.28 1.97
CA HIS A 254 14.86 16.34 1.08
C HIS A 254 13.85 17.48 0.88
N GLN A 255 13.13 17.86 1.94
CA GLN A 255 12.06 18.87 1.85
C GLN A 255 12.55 20.22 1.32
N GLU A 256 13.74 20.67 1.73
CA GLU A 256 14.24 22.01 1.41
C GLU A 256 14.61 22.13 -0.07
N GLU A 257 15.15 21.06 -0.64
CA GLU A 257 15.58 20.97 -2.04
C GLU A 257 14.39 20.66 -2.97
N LEU A 258 13.47 19.80 -2.54
CA LEU A 258 12.43 19.27 -3.41
C LEU A 258 11.10 20.04 -3.36
N CYS A 259 10.71 20.61 -2.22
CA CYS A 259 9.43 21.32 -2.05
C CYS A 259 9.53 22.82 -2.39
N ILE A 260 10.14 23.14 -3.54
CA ILE A 260 10.37 24.51 -4.01
C ILE A 260 9.39 24.92 -5.11
N LYS A 261 9.19 26.22 -5.31
CA LYS A 261 8.22 26.73 -6.30
C LYS A 261 8.59 26.41 -7.75
N ASN A 262 9.88 26.40 -8.06
CA ASN A 262 10.39 26.07 -9.39
C ASN A 262 10.87 24.61 -9.43
N CYS A 263 10.08 23.68 -8.89
CA CYS A 263 10.42 22.26 -8.93
C CYS A 263 10.11 21.62 -10.30
N GLY A 264 10.73 20.48 -10.57
CA GLY A 264 10.32 19.56 -11.63
C GLY A 264 9.06 18.77 -11.24
N SER A 265 8.79 17.71 -11.99
CA SER A 265 7.79 16.69 -11.64
C SER A 265 8.39 15.29 -11.76
N SER A 266 7.82 14.33 -11.03
CA SER A 266 8.20 12.91 -11.12
C SER A 266 7.98 12.34 -12.52
N GLU A 267 6.88 12.72 -13.18
CA GLU A 267 6.56 12.30 -14.56
C GLU A 267 7.65 12.76 -15.56
N GLU A 268 8.07 14.02 -15.47
CA GLU A 268 9.15 14.56 -16.31
C GLU A 268 10.49 13.89 -15.97
N PHE A 269 10.80 13.72 -14.69
CA PHE A 269 12.02 13.07 -14.23
C PHE A 269 12.16 11.65 -14.81
N LEU A 270 11.13 10.81 -14.67
CA LEU A 270 11.14 9.41 -15.12
C LEU A 270 11.29 9.26 -16.63
N LYS A 271 10.88 10.27 -17.41
CA LYS A 271 11.08 10.29 -18.88
C LYS A 271 12.52 10.59 -19.28
N HIS A 272 13.33 11.16 -18.38
CA HIS A 272 14.67 11.66 -18.69
C HIS A 272 15.80 10.89 -18.00
N THR A 273 15.56 10.34 -16.81
CA THR A 273 16.58 9.55 -16.11
C THR A 273 16.91 8.26 -16.86
N THR A 274 18.18 7.84 -16.77
CA THR A 274 18.65 6.54 -17.26
C THR A 274 19.02 5.58 -16.11
N LYS A 275 19.09 6.10 -14.88
CA LYS A 275 19.51 5.34 -13.70
C LYS A 275 18.35 4.75 -12.93
N ILE A 276 17.16 5.33 -13.06
CA ILE A 276 15.98 4.95 -12.31
C ILE A 276 14.89 4.55 -13.28
N GLY A 277 14.17 3.48 -12.98
CA GLY A 277 13.07 2.99 -13.79
C GLY A 277 12.06 2.21 -12.95
N PHE A 278 11.05 1.67 -13.62
CA PHE A 278 10.12 0.73 -13.02
C PHE A 278 10.73 -0.68 -13.02
N SER A 279 10.75 -1.32 -11.86
CA SER A 279 11.19 -2.70 -11.71
C SER A 279 10.10 -3.55 -11.04
N PRO A 280 9.95 -4.82 -11.42
CA PRO A 280 9.08 -5.76 -10.71
C PRO A 280 9.52 -5.96 -9.25
N TYR A 281 8.54 -6.02 -8.36
CA TYR A 281 8.71 -6.38 -6.96
C TYR A 281 7.57 -7.31 -6.55
N GLY A 282 7.81 -8.60 -6.79
CA GLY A 282 6.78 -9.63 -6.73
C GLY A 282 5.64 -9.38 -7.71
N VAL A 283 4.41 -9.23 -7.21
CA VAL A 283 3.23 -8.94 -8.04
C VAL A 283 3.02 -7.44 -8.28
N GLU A 284 3.88 -6.60 -7.70
CA GLU A 284 3.79 -5.15 -7.79
C GLU A 284 4.96 -4.53 -8.55
N THR A 285 4.91 -3.21 -8.73
CA THR A 285 5.98 -2.42 -9.32
C THR A 285 6.57 -1.47 -8.28
N ARG A 286 7.88 -1.25 -8.34
CA ARG A 286 8.59 -0.22 -7.57
C ARG A 286 9.42 0.66 -8.48
N ILE A 287 9.71 1.89 -8.03
CA ILE A 287 10.77 2.68 -8.64
C ILE A 287 12.10 2.14 -8.10
N TRP A 288 13.02 1.79 -8.99
CA TRP A 288 14.32 1.21 -8.62
C TRP A 288 15.43 1.55 -9.61
N ARG A 289 16.64 1.06 -9.33
CA ARG A 289 17.82 1.20 -10.18
C ARG A 289 17.64 0.42 -11.49
N THR A 290 17.83 1.09 -12.61
CA THR A 290 17.67 0.50 -13.95
C THR A 290 18.63 -0.67 -14.14
N GLY A 291 18.09 -1.84 -14.51
CA GLY A 291 18.88 -3.05 -14.76
C GLY A 291 19.22 -3.85 -13.51
N GLU A 292 18.70 -3.46 -12.34
CA GLU A 292 18.80 -4.22 -11.10
C GLU A 292 17.43 -4.74 -10.67
N ASP A 293 17.40 -5.97 -10.16
CA ASP A 293 16.23 -6.52 -9.49
C ASP A 293 16.06 -5.89 -8.11
N VAL A 294 14.81 -5.71 -7.69
CA VAL A 294 14.48 -5.21 -6.36
C VAL A 294 14.62 -6.35 -5.35
N PRO A 295 15.56 -6.31 -4.39
CA PRO A 295 15.75 -7.42 -3.48
C PRO A 295 14.77 -7.35 -2.30
N TYR A 296 14.43 -8.50 -1.72
CA TYR A 296 13.67 -8.58 -0.46
C TYR A 296 14.55 -8.15 0.73
N ILE A 297 15.81 -8.57 0.71
CA ILE A 297 16.80 -8.26 1.75
C ILE A 297 17.86 -7.29 1.22
N GLY A 298 18.11 -6.23 1.98
CA GLY A 298 19.07 -5.20 1.64
C GLY A 298 19.65 -4.55 2.89
N LYS A 299 20.33 -3.41 2.72
CA LYS A 299 20.99 -2.71 3.84
C LYS A 299 20.00 -2.24 4.91
N TRP A 300 18.76 -1.98 4.50
CA TRP A 300 17.66 -1.46 5.34
C TRP A 300 17.13 -2.46 6.37
N ASN A 301 17.29 -3.78 6.15
CA ASN A 301 16.79 -4.82 7.07
C ASN A 301 17.88 -5.72 7.68
N GLN A 302 19.16 -5.34 7.57
CA GLN A 302 20.29 -6.12 8.12
C GLN A 302 20.36 -6.19 9.65
N SER A 303 19.72 -5.27 10.38
CA SER A 303 19.74 -5.23 11.85
C SER A 303 18.71 -6.16 12.50
N ILE A 304 17.68 -6.56 11.76
CA ILE A 304 16.70 -7.54 12.17
C ILE A 304 17.26 -8.88 11.72
N SER A 305 17.42 -9.88 12.60
CA SER A 305 17.90 -11.18 12.11
C SER A 305 16.90 -11.68 11.07
N ASN A 306 17.37 -12.07 9.89
CA ASN A 306 16.51 -12.47 8.77
C ASN A 306 15.50 -13.57 9.17
N ASP A 307 15.88 -14.42 10.13
CA ASP A 307 15.03 -15.45 10.73
C ASP A 307 13.88 -14.87 11.57
N LEU A 308 14.10 -13.69 12.18
CA LEU A 308 13.10 -13.00 13.00
C LEU A 308 11.98 -12.42 12.13
N LEU A 309 12.26 -11.83 10.96
CA LEU A 309 11.24 -11.27 10.07
C LEU A 309 10.23 -12.31 9.60
N LEU A 310 10.72 -13.47 9.11
CA LEU A 310 9.83 -14.56 8.68
C LEU A 310 9.17 -15.26 9.87
N SER A 311 9.83 -15.30 11.05
CA SER A 311 9.21 -15.82 12.27
C SER A 311 8.13 -14.88 12.84
N GLU A 312 8.28 -13.56 12.72
CA GLU A 312 7.29 -12.59 13.15
C GLU A 312 6.07 -12.65 12.23
N MET A 313 6.28 -12.77 10.92
CA MET A 313 5.20 -13.02 9.97
C MET A 313 4.44 -14.30 10.28
N SER A 314 5.11 -15.42 10.57
CA SER A 314 4.46 -16.70 10.88
C SER A 314 3.73 -16.75 12.24
N ILE A 315 3.99 -15.78 13.12
CA ILE A 315 3.39 -15.67 14.45
C ILE A 315 2.31 -14.56 14.52
N THR A 316 2.21 -13.69 13.51
CA THR A 316 1.25 -12.57 13.50
C THR A 316 -0.15 -13.06 13.10
N PHE A 317 -0.81 -13.76 14.02
CA PHE A 317 -2.24 -14.02 13.94
C PHE A 317 -3.01 -12.84 14.53
N THR A 318 -3.73 -12.11 13.70
CA THR A 318 -4.68 -11.14 14.22
C THR A 318 -5.91 -11.86 14.79
N PRO A 319 -6.59 -11.28 15.79
CA PRO A 319 -7.79 -11.90 16.37
C PRO A 319 -8.84 -12.28 15.32
N GLN A 320 -8.95 -11.48 14.25
CA GLN A 320 -9.87 -11.69 13.13
C GLN A 320 -9.50 -12.94 12.32
N VAL A 321 -8.21 -13.19 12.05
CA VAL A 321 -7.78 -14.43 11.40
C VAL A 321 -8.16 -15.65 12.25
N VAL A 322 -7.99 -15.58 13.57
CA VAL A 322 -8.41 -16.66 14.48
C VAL A 322 -9.93 -16.83 14.47
N ASP A 323 -10.70 -15.74 14.44
CA ASP A 323 -12.15 -15.78 14.35
C ASP A 323 -12.61 -16.42 13.03
N ALA A 324 -11.95 -16.12 11.91
CA ALA A 324 -12.23 -16.74 10.61
C ALA A 324 -12.06 -18.27 10.66
N PHE A 325 -10.97 -18.75 11.27
CA PHE A 325 -10.73 -20.18 11.50
C PHE A 325 -11.84 -20.81 12.35
N LEU A 326 -12.29 -20.12 13.41
CA LEU A 326 -13.34 -20.59 14.30
C LEU A 326 -14.72 -20.63 13.62
N GLU A 327 -15.05 -19.61 12.81
CA GLU A 327 -16.30 -19.60 12.05
C GLU A 327 -16.33 -20.68 10.95
N ASP A 328 -15.23 -20.93 10.25
CA ASP A 328 -15.13 -22.06 9.31
C ASP A 328 -15.27 -23.41 10.03
N PHE A 329 -14.66 -23.55 11.22
CA PHE A 329 -14.81 -24.73 12.06
C PHE A 329 -16.28 -24.97 12.50
N ILE A 330 -16.99 -23.92 12.91
CA ILE A 330 -18.42 -23.99 13.27
C ILE A 330 -19.24 -24.42 12.04
N TRP A 331 -19.04 -23.76 10.89
CA TRP A 331 -19.72 -24.07 9.64
C TRP A 331 -19.55 -25.53 9.21
N ASP A 332 -18.30 -26.03 9.22
CA ASP A 332 -17.99 -27.41 8.88
C ASP A 332 -18.67 -28.38 9.85
N ASN A 333 -18.65 -28.10 11.16
CA ASN A 333 -19.27 -28.94 12.17
C ASN A 333 -20.80 -28.99 12.10
N LEU A 334 -21.44 -27.93 11.61
CA LEU A 334 -22.89 -27.93 11.35
C LEU A 334 -23.27 -28.89 10.21
N LYS A 335 -22.38 -29.06 9.23
CA LYS A 335 -22.62 -29.89 8.02
C LYS A 335 -22.02 -31.29 8.11
N ALA A 336 -21.01 -31.51 8.95
CA ALA A 336 -20.25 -32.74 8.99
C ALA A 336 -20.98 -33.87 9.73
N LYS A 337 -20.86 -35.10 9.21
CA LYS A 337 -21.34 -36.31 9.89
C LYS A 337 -20.48 -36.68 11.11
N LYS A 338 -19.23 -36.23 11.15
CA LYS A 338 -18.28 -36.40 12.24
C LYS A 338 -17.76 -35.02 12.61
N LYS A 339 -17.99 -34.60 13.85
CA LYS A 339 -17.53 -33.31 14.35
C LYS A 339 -16.01 -33.30 14.50
N ARG A 340 -15.38 -32.25 14.00
CA ARG A 340 -13.98 -31.88 14.23
C ARG A 340 -13.81 -31.42 15.68
N GLN A 341 -12.61 -31.57 16.23
CA GLN A 341 -12.28 -31.10 17.58
C GLN A 341 -11.41 -29.84 17.50
N ILE A 342 -11.40 -29.01 18.55
CA ILE A 342 -10.53 -27.82 18.61
C ILE A 342 -9.03 -28.20 18.49
N SER A 343 -8.67 -29.42 18.86
CA SER A 343 -7.31 -29.95 18.67
C SER A 343 -6.88 -30.05 17.22
N ASP A 344 -7.85 -30.28 16.33
CA ASP A 344 -7.63 -30.32 14.89
C ASP A 344 -7.41 -28.89 14.38
N LEU A 345 -8.19 -27.92 14.89
CA LEU A 345 -8.06 -26.50 14.55
C LEU A 345 -6.69 -25.93 14.95
N VAL A 346 -6.21 -26.24 16.16
CA VAL A 346 -4.87 -25.79 16.60
C VAL A 346 -3.77 -26.31 15.67
N ALA A 347 -3.89 -27.52 15.14
CA ALA A 347 -2.91 -28.08 14.20
C ALA A 347 -2.99 -27.46 12.80
N GLU A 348 -4.15 -26.93 12.41
CA GLU A 348 -4.33 -26.22 11.13
C GLU A 348 -3.84 -24.77 11.19
N VAL A 349 -4.06 -24.10 12.33
CA VAL A 349 -3.59 -22.73 12.56
C VAL A 349 -2.07 -22.71 12.72
N PHE A 350 -1.52 -23.67 13.48
CA PHE A 350 -0.09 -23.77 13.75
C PHE A 350 0.50 -25.01 13.05
N PRO A 351 1.15 -24.84 11.89
CA PRO A 351 1.71 -25.96 11.14
C PRO A 351 2.79 -26.70 11.94
N GLY A 352 3.00 -27.97 11.64
CA GLY A 352 3.87 -28.87 12.42
C GLY A 352 5.35 -28.49 12.46
N SER A 353 5.80 -27.58 11.58
CA SER A 353 7.14 -26.98 11.62
C SER A 353 7.34 -26.04 12.81
N LEU A 354 6.26 -25.47 13.37
CA LEU A 354 6.28 -24.69 14.59
C LEU A 354 6.28 -25.62 15.82
N HIS A 355 7.41 -25.67 16.52
CA HIS A 355 7.56 -26.52 17.71
C HIS A 355 6.85 -25.90 18.92
N LEU A 356 5.56 -26.20 19.10
CA LEU A 356 4.82 -25.83 20.32
C LEU A 356 5.06 -26.86 21.43
N ASN A 357 5.43 -26.38 22.62
CA ASN A 357 5.53 -27.27 23.76
C ASN A 357 4.13 -27.69 24.27
N PRO A 358 4.01 -28.78 25.06
CA PRO A 358 2.70 -29.28 25.51
C PRO A 358 1.89 -28.28 26.33
N GLU A 359 2.55 -27.41 27.11
CA GLU A 359 1.88 -26.41 27.96
C GLU A 359 1.31 -25.26 27.12
N GLU A 360 2.09 -24.75 26.17
CA GLU A 360 1.67 -23.74 25.18
C GLU A 360 0.50 -24.24 24.35
N ARG A 361 0.57 -25.49 23.86
CA ARG A 361 -0.52 -26.11 23.11
C ARG A 361 -1.80 -26.18 23.93
N ASN A 362 -1.72 -26.56 25.20
CA ASN A 362 -2.88 -26.60 26.10
C ASN A 362 -3.46 -25.20 26.36
N LEU A 363 -2.61 -24.18 26.49
CA LEU A 363 -3.05 -22.80 26.67
C LEU A 363 -3.76 -22.26 25.42
N LEU A 364 -3.22 -22.52 24.23
CA LEU A 364 -3.82 -22.14 22.95
C LEU A 364 -5.18 -22.82 22.76
N MET A 365 -5.25 -24.12 23.02
CA MET A 365 -6.52 -24.88 23.03
C MET A 365 -7.57 -24.22 23.92
N LEU A 366 -7.22 -23.91 25.18
CA LEU A 366 -8.13 -23.30 26.12
C LEU A 366 -8.61 -21.90 25.66
N ASN A 367 -7.73 -21.13 25.05
CA ASN A 367 -8.08 -19.80 24.54
C ASN A 367 -8.98 -19.89 23.31
N MET A 368 -8.71 -20.83 22.39
CA MET A 368 -9.58 -21.10 21.24
C MET A 368 -10.95 -21.61 21.67
N GLU A 369 -11.04 -22.51 22.65
CA GLU A 369 -12.32 -22.98 23.21
C GLU A 369 -13.15 -21.82 23.79
N LYS A 370 -12.52 -20.94 24.57
CA LYS A 370 -13.22 -19.76 25.10
C LYS A 370 -13.72 -18.82 24.00
N ARG A 371 -12.92 -18.63 22.94
CA ARG A 371 -13.30 -17.77 21.82
C ARG A 371 -14.40 -18.42 20.97
N HIS A 372 -14.31 -19.72 20.72
CA HIS A 372 -15.33 -20.53 20.08
C HIS A 372 -16.69 -20.35 20.76
N ASP A 373 -16.75 -20.51 22.08
CA ASP A 373 -18.00 -20.38 22.87
C ASP A 373 -18.65 -18.99 22.79
N ILE A 374 -17.87 -17.97 22.43
CA ILE A 374 -18.38 -16.61 22.19
C ILE A 374 -18.95 -16.54 20.77
N ILE A 375 -18.19 -16.95 19.77
CA ILE A 375 -18.58 -16.87 18.36
C ILE A 375 -19.79 -17.77 18.05
N GLU A 376 -19.82 -19.00 18.56
CA GLU A 376 -20.89 -19.97 18.30
C GLU A 376 -22.27 -19.46 18.71
N LYS A 377 -22.36 -18.61 19.75
CA LYS A 377 -23.63 -18.03 20.22
C LYS A 377 -24.24 -17.04 19.25
N ASP A 378 -23.39 -16.28 18.56
CA ASP A 378 -23.79 -15.21 17.66
C ASP A 378 -23.71 -15.63 16.17
N TYR A 379 -23.20 -16.83 15.90
CA TYR A 379 -23.02 -17.36 14.56
C TYR A 379 -24.35 -17.60 13.83
N ASN A 380 -24.46 -17.05 12.62
CA ASN A 380 -25.64 -17.17 11.78
C ASN A 380 -25.32 -17.84 10.43
N GLN A 381 -25.74 -19.09 10.30
CA GLN A 381 -25.53 -19.91 9.09
C GLN A 381 -26.14 -19.31 7.80
N PHE A 382 -27.17 -18.47 7.92
CA PHE A 382 -27.87 -17.92 6.75
C PHE A 382 -27.11 -16.75 6.15
N SER A 383 -26.60 -15.85 6.98
CA SER A 383 -25.73 -14.75 6.53
C SER A 383 -24.39 -15.27 6.03
N ASP A 384 -23.92 -16.39 6.57
CA ASP A 384 -22.62 -16.95 6.23
C ASP A 384 -22.63 -17.86 4.99
N PHE A 385 -23.81 -18.18 4.43
CA PHE A 385 -23.93 -19.15 3.34
C PHE A 385 -23.11 -18.81 2.09
N GLY A 386 -23.06 -17.53 1.70
CA GLY A 386 -22.26 -17.05 0.57
C GLY A 386 -20.78 -16.85 0.91
N ILE A 387 -20.48 -16.52 2.17
CA ILE A 387 -19.14 -16.16 2.64
C ILE A 387 -18.32 -17.40 2.97
N ALA A 388 -18.91 -18.40 3.62
CA ALA A 388 -18.20 -19.57 4.11
C ALA A 388 -17.36 -20.30 3.03
N PRO A 389 -17.85 -20.52 1.79
CA PRO A 389 -17.02 -21.13 0.74
C PRO A 389 -15.78 -20.29 0.39
N ILE A 390 -15.91 -18.96 0.35
CA ILE A 390 -14.79 -18.06 0.06
C ILE A 390 -13.82 -18.01 1.23
N ARG A 391 -14.32 -17.87 2.47
CA ARG A 391 -13.48 -17.93 3.67
C ARG A 391 -12.67 -19.21 3.74
N LYS A 392 -13.28 -20.36 3.44
CA LYS A 392 -12.58 -21.64 3.39
C LYS A 392 -11.42 -21.65 2.39
N ARG A 393 -11.60 -21.02 1.23
CA ARG A 393 -10.53 -20.86 0.24
C ARG A 393 -9.42 -19.94 0.74
N MET A 394 -9.78 -18.80 1.33
CA MET A 394 -8.83 -17.85 1.94
C MET A 394 -7.99 -18.54 3.02
N LEU A 395 -8.63 -19.24 3.96
CA LEU A 395 -7.95 -19.99 5.02
C LEU A 395 -7.04 -21.08 4.47
N LYS A 396 -7.46 -21.80 3.41
CA LYS A 396 -6.62 -22.82 2.77
C LYS A 396 -5.36 -22.20 2.16
N LEU A 397 -5.50 -21.09 1.43
CA LEU A 397 -4.35 -20.39 0.85
C LEU A 397 -3.45 -19.84 1.96
N PHE A 398 -4.02 -19.21 2.98
CA PHE A 398 -3.30 -18.73 4.17
C PHE A 398 -2.48 -19.86 4.82
N SER A 399 -3.10 -21.01 5.11
CA SER A 399 -2.41 -22.14 5.74
C SER A 399 -1.24 -22.66 4.88
N ASN A 400 -1.44 -22.76 3.56
CA ASN A 400 -0.37 -23.21 2.64
C ASN A 400 0.80 -22.22 2.58
N VAL A 401 0.50 -20.91 2.53
CA VAL A 401 1.50 -19.85 2.53
C VAL A 401 2.25 -19.82 3.86
N ASN A 402 1.52 -19.88 4.98
CA ASN A 402 2.09 -19.88 6.32
C ASN A 402 2.97 -21.10 6.59
N GLU A 403 2.56 -22.29 6.13
CA GLU A 403 3.37 -23.51 6.21
C GLU A 403 4.72 -23.33 5.49
N LEU A 404 4.71 -22.77 4.28
CA LEU A 404 5.95 -22.52 3.54
C LEU A 404 6.85 -21.47 4.21
N ILE A 405 6.26 -20.40 4.76
CA ILE A 405 7.02 -19.40 5.54
C ILE A 405 7.67 -20.05 6.77
N CYS A 406 6.92 -20.86 7.53
CA CYS A 406 7.43 -21.62 8.67
C CYS A 406 8.55 -22.59 8.26
N ASP A 407 8.43 -23.26 7.13
CA ASP A 407 9.45 -24.18 6.63
C ASP A 407 10.75 -23.46 6.23
N ILE A 408 10.64 -22.25 5.66
CA ILE A 408 11.79 -21.39 5.34
C ILE A 408 12.42 -20.85 6.62
N ALA A 409 11.62 -20.28 7.53
CA ALA A 409 12.09 -19.73 8.80
C ALA A 409 12.72 -20.80 9.72
N GLY A 410 12.18 -22.03 9.68
CA GLY A 410 12.72 -23.18 10.40
C GLY A 410 13.93 -23.84 9.72
N SER A 411 14.33 -23.36 8.54
CA SER A 411 15.53 -23.85 7.85
C SER A 411 16.78 -23.13 8.37
N ASN A 412 17.90 -23.85 8.51
CA ASN A 412 19.20 -23.25 8.86
C ASN A 412 19.87 -22.51 7.68
N VAL A 413 19.08 -22.11 6.67
CA VAL A 413 19.57 -21.52 5.42
C VAL A 413 19.30 -20.02 5.49
N SER A 414 20.29 -19.21 5.10
CA SER A 414 20.09 -17.76 5.06
C SER A 414 19.01 -17.41 4.05
N VAL A 415 18.07 -16.55 4.44
CA VAL A 415 17.00 -16.03 3.56
C VAL A 415 17.57 -15.33 2.31
N SER A 416 18.81 -14.82 2.38
CA SER A 416 19.52 -14.26 1.22
C SER A 416 19.83 -15.26 0.11
N ASP A 417 19.87 -16.56 0.44
CA ASP A 417 20.24 -17.63 -0.50
C ASP A 417 19.02 -18.14 -1.29
N PHE A 418 17.84 -17.62 -0.98
CA PHE A 418 16.61 -17.91 -1.68
C PHE A 418 16.39 -16.97 -2.87
N PRO A 419 15.62 -17.41 -3.88
CA PRO A 419 15.13 -16.55 -4.94
C PRO A 419 14.33 -15.36 -4.37
N GLN A 420 14.85 -14.14 -4.54
CA GLN A 420 14.36 -12.97 -3.81
C GLN A 420 12.98 -12.52 -4.29
N GLN A 421 12.69 -12.60 -5.59
CA GLN A 421 11.38 -12.21 -6.13
C GLN A 421 10.27 -13.13 -5.61
N GLU A 422 10.51 -14.43 -5.59
CA GLU A 422 9.57 -15.42 -5.08
C GLU A 422 9.32 -15.25 -3.57
N LEU A 423 10.34 -14.83 -2.80
CA LEU A 423 10.14 -14.47 -1.39
C LEU A 423 9.27 -13.21 -1.23
N VAL A 424 9.44 -12.20 -2.09
CA VAL A 424 8.56 -11.02 -2.10
C VAL A 424 7.12 -11.42 -2.40
N ILE A 425 6.93 -12.27 -3.42
CA ILE A 425 5.58 -12.76 -3.78
C ILE A 425 4.98 -13.52 -2.60
N LEU A 426 5.74 -14.37 -1.92
CA LEU A 426 5.27 -15.12 -0.76
C LEU A 426 4.82 -14.19 0.37
N SER A 427 5.59 -13.13 0.66
CA SER A 427 5.24 -12.18 1.72
C SER A 427 4.02 -11.33 1.36
N GLN A 428 3.92 -10.88 0.10
CA GLN A 428 2.74 -10.17 -0.42
C GLN A 428 1.48 -11.04 -0.37
N LEU A 429 1.58 -12.31 -0.78
CA LEU A 429 0.47 -13.27 -0.68
C LEU A 429 0.03 -13.44 0.77
N PHE A 430 0.97 -13.56 1.71
CA PHE A 430 0.65 -13.67 3.13
C PHE A 430 -0.14 -12.45 3.62
N SER A 431 0.40 -11.25 3.42
CA SER A 431 -0.24 -10.00 3.88
C SER A 431 -1.62 -9.80 3.23
N HIS A 432 -1.75 -10.05 1.94
CA HIS A 432 -3.01 -9.87 1.23
C HIS A 432 -4.07 -10.87 1.72
N VAL A 433 -3.73 -12.15 1.92
CA VAL A 433 -4.71 -13.12 2.45
C VAL A 433 -5.11 -12.77 3.89
N VAL A 434 -4.18 -12.28 4.72
CA VAL A 434 -4.49 -11.79 6.07
C VAL A 434 -5.50 -10.66 6.01
N HIS A 435 -5.28 -9.64 5.17
CA HIS A 435 -6.23 -8.53 5.01
C HIS A 435 -7.61 -8.99 4.53
N LEU A 436 -7.69 -9.91 3.57
CA LEU A 436 -8.98 -10.46 3.13
C LEU A 436 -9.72 -11.20 4.26
N LEU A 437 -8.98 -11.90 5.13
CA LEU A 437 -9.53 -12.56 6.32
C LEU A 437 -9.97 -11.54 7.40
N GLU A 438 -9.29 -10.41 7.51
CA GLU A 438 -9.70 -9.33 8.42
C GLU A 438 -10.97 -8.64 7.93
N ASP A 439 -11.05 -8.37 6.63
CA ASP A 439 -12.19 -7.71 6.00
C ASP A 439 -13.45 -8.57 6.04
N VAL A 440 -13.33 -9.88 5.81
CA VAL A 440 -14.49 -10.79 5.84
C VAL A 440 -15.06 -10.94 7.24
N GLU A 441 -14.22 -10.88 8.28
CA GLU A 441 -14.63 -10.93 9.68
C GLU A 441 -15.00 -9.55 10.25
N ASN A 442 -14.83 -8.50 9.46
CA ASN A 442 -15.28 -7.17 9.84
C ASN A 442 -16.81 -7.09 9.77
N LEU A 443 -17.45 -7.23 10.93
CA LEU A 443 -18.91 -7.23 11.11
C LEU A 443 -19.63 -6.03 10.46
N VAL A 444 -18.94 -4.90 10.26
CA VAL A 444 -19.52 -3.69 9.64
C VAL A 444 -19.51 -3.78 8.12
N LEU A 445 -18.45 -4.35 7.54
CA LEU A 445 -18.25 -4.45 6.09
C LEU A 445 -18.80 -5.76 5.51
N ARG A 446 -19.08 -6.75 6.35
CA ARG A 446 -19.46 -8.11 5.94
C ARG A 446 -20.65 -8.19 4.99
N GLU A 447 -21.66 -7.33 5.14
CA GLU A 447 -22.82 -7.28 4.22
C GLU A 447 -22.47 -6.74 2.84
N GLN A 448 -21.41 -5.94 2.74
CA GLN A 448 -20.92 -5.32 1.50
C GLN A 448 -19.68 -6.03 0.96
N PHE A 449 -19.29 -7.16 1.56
CA PHE A 449 -18.09 -7.88 1.17
C PHE A 449 -18.21 -8.34 -0.29
N PRO A 450 -17.30 -7.92 -1.19
CA PRO A 450 -17.43 -8.15 -2.62
C PRO A 450 -17.01 -9.59 -2.98
N ILE A 451 -17.91 -10.54 -2.69
CA ILE A 451 -17.68 -12.00 -2.83
C ILE A 451 -17.11 -12.37 -4.20
N ASP A 452 -17.69 -11.85 -5.29
CA ASP A 452 -17.30 -12.22 -6.66
C ASP A 452 -15.92 -11.67 -7.02
N ASP A 453 -15.61 -10.42 -6.64
CA ASP A 453 -14.31 -9.80 -6.91
C ASP A 453 -13.20 -10.49 -6.11
N VAL A 454 -13.46 -10.80 -4.84
CA VAL A 454 -12.53 -11.56 -3.99
C VAL A 454 -12.34 -12.98 -4.53
N ALA A 455 -13.40 -13.64 -5.02
CA ALA A 455 -13.28 -14.97 -5.61
C ALA A 455 -12.38 -14.98 -6.85
N LEU A 456 -12.44 -13.92 -7.68
CA LEU A 456 -11.57 -13.73 -8.83
C LEU A 456 -10.14 -13.43 -8.42
N SER A 457 -9.94 -12.54 -7.44
CA SER A 457 -8.61 -12.24 -6.88
C SER A 457 -7.94 -13.51 -6.34
N LEU A 458 -8.68 -14.33 -5.59
CA LEU A 458 -8.18 -15.58 -5.04
C LEU A 458 -7.72 -16.58 -6.10
N ASN A 459 -8.37 -16.62 -7.28
CA ASN A 459 -7.90 -17.48 -8.37
C ASN A 459 -6.48 -17.07 -8.79
N GLY A 460 -6.26 -15.77 -8.99
CA GLY A 460 -4.94 -15.25 -9.37
C GLY A 460 -3.89 -15.47 -8.27
N MET A 461 -4.27 -15.32 -7.00
CA MET A 461 -3.39 -15.56 -5.86
C MET A 461 -3.02 -17.04 -5.70
N GLU A 462 -3.98 -17.95 -5.90
CA GLU A 462 -3.77 -19.40 -5.87
C GLU A 462 -2.82 -19.84 -7.00
N GLU A 463 -3.04 -19.36 -8.23
CA GLU A 463 -2.14 -19.61 -9.38
C GLU A 463 -0.72 -19.06 -9.12
N THR A 464 -0.62 -17.82 -8.60
CA THR A 464 0.67 -17.20 -8.26
C THR A 464 1.42 -18.01 -7.20
N PHE A 465 0.72 -18.54 -6.19
CA PHE A 465 1.33 -19.40 -5.18
C PHE A 465 1.85 -20.71 -5.78
N GLU A 466 1.09 -21.34 -6.67
CA GLU A 466 1.49 -22.56 -7.37
C GLU A 466 2.76 -22.36 -8.24
N ASP A 467 2.92 -21.18 -8.83
CA ASP A 467 4.10 -20.84 -9.63
C ASP A 467 5.38 -20.69 -8.78
N ILE A 468 5.28 -20.06 -7.60
CA ILE A 468 6.46 -19.80 -6.76
C ILE A 468 6.85 -20.98 -5.85
N VAL A 469 5.89 -21.81 -5.44
CA VAL A 469 6.10 -22.84 -4.41
C VAL A 469 7.15 -23.86 -4.83
N TYR A 470 7.17 -24.24 -6.12
CA TYR A 470 8.14 -25.21 -6.63
C TYR A 470 9.57 -24.68 -6.52
N THR A 471 9.77 -23.42 -6.91
CA THR A 471 11.08 -22.75 -6.88
C THR A 471 11.61 -22.61 -5.46
N LEU A 472 10.76 -22.17 -4.52
CA LEU A 472 11.14 -22.03 -3.11
C LEU A 472 11.41 -23.37 -2.43
N LYS A 473 10.60 -24.41 -2.71
CA LYS A 473 10.85 -25.77 -2.19
C LYS A 473 12.11 -26.39 -2.76
N ALA A 474 12.41 -26.17 -4.04
CA ALA A 474 13.68 -26.61 -4.64
C ALA A 474 14.89 -25.92 -3.99
N ALA A 475 14.78 -24.64 -3.62
CA ALA A 475 15.79 -23.93 -2.85
C ALA A 475 15.97 -24.53 -1.44
N LEU A 476 14.87 -24.86 -0.75
CA LEU A 476 14.91 -25.56 0.55
C LEU A 476 15.63 -26.91 0.47
N GLU A 477 15.32 -27.71 -0.55
CA GLU A 477 15.93 -29.03 -0.72
C GLU A 477 17.40 -28.94 -1.10
N SER A 478 17.75 -28.12 -2.10
CA SER A 478 19.13 -27.99 -2.58
C SER A 478 20.10 -27.48 -1.51
N ASN A 479 19.65 -26.60 -0.62
CA ASN A 479 20.47 -26.09 0.48
C ASN A 479 20.56 -27.06 1.67
N LYS A 480 19.56 -27.93 1.89
CA LYS A 480 19.70 -29.08 2.81
C LYS A 480 20.85 -30.00 2.38
N TYR A 481 21.05 -30.24 1.08
CA TYR A 481 22.15 -31.07 0.57
C TYR A 481 23.54 -30.41 0.67
N LYS A 482 23.64 -29.08 0.56
CA LYS A 482 24.92 -28.36 0.75
C LYS A 482 25.42 -28.42 2.20
N GLY A 483 24.53 -28.51 3.19
CA GLY A 483 24.88 -28.74 4.59
C GLY A 483 25.47 -30.12 4.88
N PHE A 484 25.36 -31.08 3.95
CA PHE A 484 25.96 -32.42 4.03
C PHE A 484 27.17 -32.63 3.10
N GLY A 485 27.70 -31.55 2.50
CA GLY A 485 28.96 -31.60 1.76
C GLY A 485 30.12 -31.94 2.69
N LEU A 486 30.71 -33.14 2.50
CA LEU A 486 31.84 -33.67 3.25
C LEU A 486 32.98 -32.64 3.37
N VAL A 487 33.43 -32.45 4.61
CA VAL A 487 34.79 -31.97 4.89
C VAL A 487 35.75 -32.97 4.27
N GLU A 488 36.43 -32.59 3.19
CA GLU A 488 37.71 -33.20 2.78
C GLU A 488 38.87 -32.29 3.21
#